data_AF-A0A4C1ZEB9-F1
#
_entry.id   AF-A0A4C1ZEB9-F1
#
_cell.length_a   1.000
_cell.length_b   1.000
_cell.length_c   1.000
_cell.angle_alpha   90.00
_cell.angle_beta   90.00
_cell.angle_gamma   90.00
#
_symmetry.space_group_name_H-M   'P 1'
#
loop_
_entity.id
_entity.type
_entity.pdbx_description
1 polymer ?
#
loop_
_entity_poly.entity_id
_entity_poly.type
_entity_poly.pdbx_seq_one_letter_code
_entity_poly.pdbx_strand_id
1 'polypeptide(L)'
;MHWWNDHISALRSVLQKKRRISQRGYRRPDSAELVAEYKKARRELNKAIEVRKRRCWKELVEEVGKDQWGRPYKVVIAHLKSQYAVTYKSKTPTEDRDCAVPTATSI
;
A
#
# COMPACT_ATOMS: atom_id res chain seq x y z
N MET A 1 -9.26 -10.68 -2.03
CA MET A 1 -9.75 -9.36 -1.57
C MET A 1 -9.54 -8.36 -2.70
N HIS A 2 -10.51 -8.24 -3.60
CA HIS A 2 -10.46 -7.29 -4.71
C HIS A 2 -11.15 -5.99 -4.26
N TRP A 3 -10.40 -5.14 -3.54
CA TRP A 3 -10.88 -3.79 -3.19
C TRP A 3 -10.81 -2.84 -4.39
N TRP A 4 -10.08 -3.22 -5.45
CA TRP A 4 -10.17 -2.56 -6.75
C TRP A 4 -11.58 -2.69 -7.32
N ASN A 5 -12.01 -1.79 -8.20
CA ASN A 5 -13.30 -1.86 -8.90
C ASN A 5 -13.27 -0.90 -10.09
N ASP A 6 -14.10 -1.13 -11.11
CA ASP A 6 -14.27 -0.25 -12.26
C ASP A 6 -14.67 1.15 -11.84
N HIS A 7 -15.51 1.28 -10.80
CA HIS A 7 -15.84 2.58 -10.21
C HIS A 7 -14.61 3.34 -9.69
N ILE A 8 -13.69 2.67 -8.97
CA ILE A 8 -12.44 3.28 -8.49
C ILE A 8 -11.51 3.61 -9.67
N SER A 9 -11.49 2.76 -10.70
CA SER A 9 -10.72 3.00 -11.92
C SER A 9 -11.21 4.26 -12.67
N ALA A 10 -12.53 4.42 -12.79
CA ALA A 10 -13.15 5.60 -13.38
C ALA A 10 -12.81 6.88 -12.59
N LEU A 11 -12.96 6.86 -11.25
CA LEU A 11 -12.60 7.98 -10.39
C LEU A 11 -11.11 8.35 -10.49
N ARG A 12 -10.21 7.36 -10.56
CA ARG A 12 -8.78 7.61 -10.78
C ARG A 12 -8.52 8.27 -12.12
N SER A 13 -9.22 7.84 -13.17
CA SER A 13 -9.09 8.43 -14.52
C SER A 13 -9.52 9.88 -14.53
N VAL A 14 -10.64 10.22 -13.89
CA VAL A 14 -11.12 11.60 -13.71
C VAL A 14 -10.11 12.42 -12.91
N LEU A 15 -9.62 11.90 -11.79
CA LEU A 15 -8.62 12.58 -10.96
C LEU A 15 -7.36 12.92 -11.77
N GLN A 16 -6.84 11.99 -12.56
CA GLN A 16 -5.65 12.20 -13.37
C GLN A 16 -5.87 13.25 -14.46
N LYS A 17 -7.07 13.32 -15.05
CA LYS A 17 -7.44 14.41 -15.98
C LYS A 17 -7.44 15.76 -15.25
N LYS A 18 -8.15 15.87 -14.12
CA LYS A 18 -8.23 17.11 -13.33
C LYS A 18 -6.88 17.56 -12.77
N ARG A 19 -6.02 16.63 -12.34
CA ARG A 19 -4.63 16.92 -11.92
C ARG A 19 -3.87 17.59 -13.06
N ARG A 20 -3.88 17.00 -14.27
CA ARG A 20 -3.19 17.56 -15.44
C ARG A 20 -3.70 18.95 -15.82
N ILE A 21 -5.02 19.14 -15.78
CA ILE A 21 -5.64 20.45 -16.06
C ILE A 21 -5.19 21.49 -15.02
N SER A 22 -5.25 21.18 -13.72
CA SER A 22 -4.82 22.12 -12.68
C SER A 22 -3.34 22.49 -12.77
N GLN A 23 -2.47 21.53 -13.10
CA GLN A 23 -1.03 21.76 -13.22
C GLN A 23 -0.69 22.64 -14.42
N ARG A 24 -1.36 22.41 -15.56
CA ARG A 24 -1.14 23.20 -16.79
C ARG A 24 -1.83 24.57 -16.73
N GLY A 25 -2.93 24.68 -16.00
CA GLY A 25 -3.72 25.90 -15.83
C GLY A 25 -3.24 26.82 -14.71
N TYR A 26 -2.10 26.54 -14.06
CA TYR A 26 -1.65 27.30 -12.88
C TYR A 26 -1.45 28.80 -13.12
N ARG A 27 -1.10 29.21 -14.35
CA ARG A 27 -0.93 30.63 -14.73
C ARG A 27 -2.21 31.29 -15.26
N ARG A 28 -3.33 30.57 -15.28
CA ARG A 28 -4.62 31.11 -15.73
C ARG A 28 -5.30 31.85 -14.56
N PRO A 29 -6.13 32.87 -14.86
CA PRO A 29 -6.95 33.51 -13.83
C PRO A 29 -7.82 32.49 -13.07
N ASP A 30 -8.29 31.45 -13.76
CA ASP A 30 -9.16 30.39 -13.19
C ASP A 30 -8.40 29.30 -12.41
N SER A 31 -7.09 29.49 -12.16
CA SER A 31 -6.23 28.48 -11.53
C SER A 31 -6.75 27.98 -10.17
N ALA A 32 -7.35 28.88 -9.37
CA ALA A 32 -7.92 28.55 -8.07
C ALA A 32 -9.09 27.55 -8.19
N GLU A 33 -9.96 27.75 -9.18
CA GLU A 33 -11.10 26.86 -9.44
C GLU A 33 -10.61 25.48 -9.90
N LEU A 34 -9.65 25.43 -10.82
CA LEU A 34 -9.07 24.18 -11.30
C LEU A 34 -8.42 23.36 -10.17
N VAL A 35 -7.76 24.04 -9.22
CA VAL A 35 -7.21 23.41 -8.01
C VAL A 35 -8.32 22.91 -7.09
N ALA A 36 -9.40 23.68 -6.90
CA ALA A 36 -10.54 23.28 -6.08
C ALA A 36 -11.23 22.03 -6.65
N GLU A 37 -11.43 21.96 -7.97
CA GLU A 37 -11.98 20.80 -8.65
C GLU A 37 -11.09 19.55 -8.49
N TYR A 38 -9.78 19.70 -8.65
CA TYR A 38 -8.83 18.61 -8.41
C TYR A 38 -8.91 18.10 -6.96
N LYS A 39 -8.94 19.02 -5.97
CA LYS A 39 -9.10 18.66 -4.56
C LYS A 39 -10.43 17.97 -4.29
N LYS A 40 -11.52 18.37 -4.95
CA LYS A 40 -12.83 17.71 -4.86
C LYS A 40 -12.75 16.27 -5.38
N ALA A 41 -12.23 16.07 -6.59
CA ALA A 41 -12.05 14.73 -7.18
C ALA A 41 -11.14 13.83 -6.32
N ARG A 42 -10.10 14.40 -5.68
CA ARG A 42 -9.21 13.66 -4.78
C ARG A 42 -9.95 13.17 -3.53
N ARG A 43 -10.78 14.03 -2.92
CA ARG A 43 -11.60 13.67 -1.76
C ARG A 43 -12.59 12.56 -2.11
N GLU A 44 -13.22 12.65 -3.26
CA GLU A 44 -14.16 11.64 -3.77
C GLU A 44 -13.49 10.27 -3.97
N LEU A 45 -12.32 10.24 -4.62
CA LEU A 45 -11.55 9.00 -4.78
C LEU A 45 -11.17 8.39 -3.43
N ASN A 46 -10.64 9.18 -2.51
CA ASN A 46 -10.23 8.69 -1.18
C ASN A 46 -11.42 8.11 -0.42
N LYS A 47 -12.57 8.80 -0.44
CA LYS A 47 -13.81 8.30 0.17
C LYS A 47 -14.25 6.99 -0.46
N ALA A 48 -14.22 6.87 -1.79
CA ALA A 48 -14.58 5.62 -2.47
C ALA A 48 -13.64 4.46 -2.13
N ILE A 49 -12.33 4.71 -2.03
CA ILE A 49 -11.34 3.71 -1.62
C ILE A 49 -11.59 3.27 -0.18
N GLU A 50 -11.81 4.21 0.74
CA GLU A 50 -12.04 3.92 2.15
C GLU A 50 -13.31 3.07 2.34
N VAL A 51 -14.42 3.49 1.72
CA VAL A 51 -15.69 2.75 1.75
C VAL A 51 -15.51 1.33 1.20
N ARG A 52 -14.84 1.19 0.06
CA ARG A 52 -14.64 -0.12 -0.55
C ARG A 52 -13.71 -1.02 0.27
N LYS A 53 -12.64 -0.48 0.84
CA LYS A 53 -11.78 -1.22 1.78
C LYS A 53 -12.56 -1.69 3.00
N ARG A 54 -13.36 -0.80 3.61
CA ARG A 54 -14.21 -1.14 4.76
C ARG A 54 -15.22 -2.23 4.42
N ARG A 55 -15.87 -2.14 3.26
CA ARG A 55 -16.81 -3.16 2.78
C ARG A 55 -16.12 -4.50 2.57
N CYS A 56 -14.99 -4.50 1.88
CA CYS A 56 -14.19 -5.71 1.65
C CYS A 56 -13.80 -6.33 3.00
N TRP A 57 -13.36 -5.52 3.97
CA TRP A 57 -13.04 -6.01 5.30
C TRP A 57 -14.25 -6.66 6.00
N LYS A 58 -15.43 -6.02 5.96
CA LYS A 58 -16.66 -6.59 6.52
C LYS A 58 -17.02 -7.93 5.87
N GLU A 59 -16.98 -7.99 4.54
CA GLU A 59 -17.24 -9.23 3.78
C GLU A 59 -16.26 -10.35 4.19
N LEU A 60 -14.98 -10.02 4.44
CA LEU A 60 -14.00 -10.99 4.94
C LEU A 60 -14.36 -11.50 6.34
N VAL A 61 -14.76 -10.61 7.25
CA VAL A 61 -15.13 -10.97 8.64
C VAL A 61 -16.39 -11.82 8.66
N GLU A 62 -17.38 -11.51 7.81
CA GLU A 62 -18.57 -12.35 7.65
C GLU A 62 -18.24 -13.73 7.08
N GLU A 63 -17.26 -13.83 6.18
CA GLU A 63 -16.75 -15.09 5.64
C GLU A 63 -16.07 -15.94 6.75
N VAL A 64 -15.32 -15.32 7.67
CA VAL A 64 -14.74 -16.00 8.86
C VAL A 64 -15.83 -16.66 9.71
N GLY A 65 -16.94 -15.96 9.92
CA GLY A 65 -18.05 -16.48 10.72
C GLY A 65 -18.69 -17.73 10.11
N LYS A 66 -18.60 -17.90 8.78
CA LYS A 66 -19.16 -19.05 8.04
C LYS A 66 -18.14 -20.18 7.85
N ASP A 67 -16.90 -19.82 7.53
CA ASP A 67 -15.80 -20.75 7.30
C ASP A 67 -14.52 -20.23 7.97
N GLN A 68 -14.18 -20.88 9.08
CA GLN A 68 -13.07 -20.50 9.94
C GLN A 68 -11.70 -20.80 9.31
N TRP A 69 -11.63 -21.74 8.36
CA TRP A 69 -10.37 -22.26 7.80
C TRP A 69 -10.19 -22.01 6.30
N GLY A 70 -11.17 -21.38 5.66
CA GLY A 70 -11.13 -21.07 4.24
C GLY A 70 -10.25 -19.87 3.85
N ARG A 71 -10.81 -19.03 2.99
CA ARG A 71 -10.15 -17.84 2.47
C ARG A 71 -9.63 -16.86 3.53
N PRO A 72 -10.30 -16.56 4.65
CA PRO A 72 -9.78 -15.61 5.62
C PRO A 72 -8.53 -16.12 6.35
N TYR A 73 -8.48 -17.42 6.69
CA TYR A 73 -7.28 -18.03 7.28
C TYR A 73 -6.06 -17.88 6.36
N LYS A 74 -6.23 -18.14 5.05
CA LYS A 74 -5.16 -17.95 4.04
C LYS A 74 -4.65 -16.50 4.01
N VAL A 75 -5.55 -15.52 4.15
CA VAL A 75 -5.18 -14.09 4.18
C VAL A 75 -4.38 -13.75 5.43
N VAL A 76 -4.82 -14.22 6.61
CA VAL A 76 -4.10 -13.98 7.88
C VAL A 76 -2.73 -14.62 7.87
N ILE A 77 -2.64 -15.90 7.46
CA ILE A 77 -1.36 -16.59 7.33
C ILE A 77 -0.45 -15.86 6.35
N ALA A 78 -0.92 -15.47 5.15
CA ALA A 78 -0.11 -14.71 4.20
C ALA A 78 0.40 -13.37 4.79
N HIS A 79 -0.41 -12.69 5.60
CA HIS A 79 0.00 -11.46 6.28
C HIS A 79 1.11 -11.71 7.31
N LEU A 80 0.92 -12.68 8.21
CA LEU A 80 1.93 -13.08 9.18
C LEU A 80 3.21 -13.55 8.48
N LYS A 81 3.05 -14.22 7.32
CA LYS A 81 4.17 -14.64 6.47
C LYS A 81 5.01 -13.49 5.94
N SER A 82 4.34 -12.47 5.44
CA SER A 82 5.00 -11.25 4.99
C SER A 82 5.74 -10.55 6.13
N GLN A 83 5.15 -10.51 7.34
CA GLN A 83 5.78 -9.84 8.48
C GLN A 83 7.04 -10.57 8.93
N TYR A 84 7.01 -11.90 9.07
CA TYR A 84 8.25 -12.61 9.44
C TYR A 84 9.32 -12.46 8.37
N ALA A 85 8.97 -12.45 7.08
CA ALA A 85 9.95 -12.36 6.00
C ALA A 85 10.71 -11.04 6.02
N VAL A 86 10.06 -9.95 6.44
CA VAL A 86 10.70 -8.65 6.64
C VAL A 86 11.69 -8.70 7.81
N THR A 87 11.34 -9.37 8.90
CA THR A 87 12.21 -9.46 10.10
C THR A 87 13.46 -10.33 9.93
N TYR A 88 13.43 -11.36 9.07
CA TYR A 88 14.60 -12.20 8.80
C TYR A 88 15.64 -11.50 7.91
N LYS A 89 15.24 -10.56 7.03
CA LYS A 89 16.19 -9.78 6.21
C LYS A 89 16.95 -8.70 6.98
N SER A 90 16.45 -8.26 8.13
CA SER A 90 17.15 -7.29 9.00
C SER A 90 18.14 -7.95 9.97
N LYS A 91 18.15 -9.28 10.07
CA LYS A 91 19.06 -10.07 10.91
C LYS A 91 19.92 -10.96 10.02
N THR A 92 20.75 -10.37 9.16
CA THR A 92 21.97 -11.07 8.74
C THR A 92 23.03 -10.72 9.78
N PRO A 93 23.49 -11.67 10.63
CA PRO A 93 24.77 -11.50 11.28
C PRO A 93 25.78 -11.33 10.14
N THR A 94 26.40 -10.15 10.05
CA THR A 94 27.66 -10.02 9.34
C THR A 94 28.57 -11.07 9.93
N GLU A 95 28.95 -12.05 9.12
CA GLU A 95 29.97 -13.04 9.44
C GLU A 95 31.15 -12.31 10.09
N ASP A 96 31.47 -12.71 11.32
CA ASP A 96 32.62 -12.21 12.07
C ASP A 96 33.88 -12.40 11.20
N ARG A 97 34.38 -11.31 10.61
CA ARG A 97 35.66 -11.25 9.92
C ARG A 97 36.84 -11.04 10.89
N ASP A 98 36.70 -11.47 12.13
CA ASP A 98 37.75 -11.37 13.14
C ASP A 98 38.30 -12.75 13.47
N CYS A 99 39.02 -13.33 12.52
CA CYS A 99 40.03 -14.35 12.81
C CYS A 99 41.35 -13.89 12.17
N ALA A 100 41.88 -12.78 12.68
CA ALA A 100 43.31 -12.50 12.55
C ALA A 100 44.05 -13.54 13.40
N VAL A 101 44.58 -14.58 12.75
CA VAL A 101 45.52 -15.50 13.40
C VAL A 101 46.83 -14.76 13.59
N PRO A 102 47.34 -14.56 14.83
CA PRO A 102 48.66 -13.99 15.01
C PRO A 102 49.70 -15.07 14.68
N THR A 103 50.41 -14.91 13.56
CA THR A 103 51.58 -15.73 13.26
C THR A 103 52.67 -15.36 14.25
N ALA A 104 52.96 -16.27 15.19
CA ALA A 104 54.10 -16.16 16.10
C ALA A 104 55.39 -16.32 15.30
N THR A 105 56.10 -15.22 15.05
CA THR A 105 57.52 -15.28 14.70
C THR A 105 58.30 -15.46 16.00
N SER A 106 58.86 -16.65 16.18
CA SER A 106 59.80 -16.97 17.27
C SER A 106 61.07 -17.52 16.65
N ILE A 107 62.20 -16.93 17.07
CA ILE A 107 63.62 -17.21 16.78
C ILE A 107 64.15 -16.59 15.48
#